data_AF-A0AAU9TW53-F1
#
_entry.id   AF-A0AAU9TW53-F1
#
_cell.length_a   1.000
_cell.length_b   1.000
_cell.length_c   1.000
_cell.angle_alpha   90.00
_cell.angle_beta   90.00
_cell.angle_gamma   90.00
#
_symmetry.space_group_name_H-M   'P 1'
#
loop_
_entity.id
_entity.type
_entity.pdbx_description
1 polymer ?
#
loop_
_entity_poly.entity_id
_entity_poly.type
_entity_poly.pdbx_seq_one_letter_code
_entity_poly.pdbx_strand_id
1 'polypeptide(L)' 'MGNPAASAVFSGPYTTDYHLFRSLSNHMRGVTFDNEEDLKNWLKNFLDTRPSDFWRNGIDTLVERWEDVVNSNGEYLID' A
#
# COMPACT_ATOMS: atom_id res chain seq x y z
N MET A 1 -24.01 1.73 -9.77
CA MET A 1 -22.94 2.60 -10.30
C MET A 1 -22.06 2.98 -9.13
N GLY A 2 -20.90 2.32 -9.00
CA GLY A 2 -19.99 2.51 -7.88
C GLY A 2 -19.30 3.86 -7.97
N ASN A 3 -19.20 4.55 -6.83
CA ASN A 3 -18.58 5.85 -6.71
C ASN A 3 -17.09 5.79 -7.16
N PRO A 4 -16.68 6.53 -8.21
CA PRO A 4 -15.28 6.55 -8.67
C PRO A 4 -14.31 7.19 -7.66
N ALA A 5 -14.81 7.91 -6.64
CA ALA A 5 -13.98 8.57 -5.64
C ALA A 5 -13.36 7.62 -4.60
N ALA A 6 -13.88 6.39 -4.45
CA ALA A 6 -13.31 5.44 -3.49
C ALA A 6 -11.91 4.94 -3.89
N SER A 7 -11.53 5.12 -5.17
CA SER A 7 -10.20 4.75 -5.67
C SER A 7 -9.16 5.86 -5.54
N ALA A 8 -9.54 7.05 -5.07
CA ALA A 8 -8.68 8.24 -5.06
C ALA A 8 -8.12 8.61 -3.67
N VAL A 9 -8.32 7.79 -2.64
CA VAL A 9 -8.07 8.22 -1.24
C VAL A 9 -6.63 8.00 -0.75
N PHE A 10 -5.73 7.32 -1.48
CA PHE A 10 -4.41 6.97 -0.91
C PHE A 10 -3.28 6.82 -1.95
N SER A 11 -2.89 7.90 -2.63
CA SER A 11 -1.63 7.90 -3.41
C SER A 11 -0.90 9.24 -3.30
N GLY A 12 -0.74 9.77 -2.09
CA GLY A 12 0.30 10.76 -1.82
C GLY A 12 1.71 10.12 -1.86
N PRO A 13 2.80 10.91 -1.74
CA PRO A 13 4.20 10.45 -1.80
C PRO A 13 4.66 9.55 -0.63
N TYR A 14 3.73 8.91 0.08
CA TYR A 14 4.01 8.06 1.22
C TYR A 14 4.13 6.60 0.77
N THR A 15 5.30 5.98 0.96
CA THR A 15 5.61 4.57 0.60
C THR A 15 4.58 3.57 1.10
N THR A 16 4.17 3.77 2.35
CA THR A 16 3.34 2.83 3.08
C THR A 16 2.01 2.67 2.38
N ASP A 17 1.48 3.77 1.84
CA ASP A 17 0.17 3.83 1.21
C ASP A 17 0.18 3.11 -0.14
N TYR A 18 1.22 3.34 -0.96
CA TYR A 18 1.31 2.77 -2.28
C TYR A 18 1.73 1.29 -2.33
N HIS A 19 2.67 0.87 -1.47
CA HIS A 19 3.23 -0.47 -1.55
C HIS A 19 2.59 -1.42 -0.53
N LEU A 20 2.76 -1.11 0.77
CA LEU A 20 2.32 -1.99 1.84
C LEU A 20 0.80 -2.03 1.96
N PHE A 21 0.14 -0.89 2.11
CA PHE A 21 -1.31 -0.80 2.30
C PHE A 21 -2.08 -1.19 1.04
N ARG A 22 -1.55 -0.90 -0.16
CA ARG A 22 -2.10 -1.42 -1.41
C ARG A 22 -2.03 -2.95 -1.47
N SER A 23 -0.86 -3.53 -1.19
CA SER A 23 -0.72 -5.00 -1.16
C SER A 23 -1.60 -5.63 -0.08
N LEU A 24 -1.68 -5.00 1.09
CA LEU A 24 -2.50 -5.44 2.21
C LEU A 24 -3.98 -5.41 1.85
N SER A 25 -4.48 -4.27 1.34
CA SER A 25 -5.86 -4.11 0.87
C SER A 25 -6.23 -5.18 -0.15
N ASN A 26 -5.35 -5.43 -1.14
CA ASN A 26 -5.57 -6.47 -2.14
C ASN A 26 -5.65 -7.87 -1.53
N HIS A 27 -4.79 -8.20 -0.56
CA HIS A 27 -4.79 -9.50 0.13
C HIS A 27 -5.96 -9.69 1.10
N MET A 28 -6.46 -8.59 1.67
CA MET A 28 -7.61 -8.60 2.58
C MET A 28 -8.95 -8.69 1.84
N ARG A 29 -8.98 -8.51 0.51
CA ARG A 29 -10.23 -8.58 -0.26
C ARG A 29 -10.87 -9.95 -0.13
N GLY A 30 -12.09 -9.96 0.40
CA GLY A 30 -12.88 -11.18 0.60
C GLY A 30 -12.47 -12.01 1.81
N VAL A 31 -11.55 -11.52 2.64
CA VAL A 31 -11.19 -12.17 3.91
C VAL A 31 -12.08 -11.60 5.02
N THR A 32 -12.68 -12.47 5.81
CA THR A 32 -13.44 -12.11 7.02
C THR A 32 -12.73 -12.68 8.24
N PHE A 33 -12.80 -11.97 9.36
CA PHE A 33 -12.20 -12.37 10.63
C PHE A 33 -13.29 -12.47 11.69
N ASP A 34 -13.27 -13.54 12.48
CA ASP A 34 -14.30 -13.78 13.50
C ASP A 34 -14.03 -12.96 14.77
N ASN A 35 -12.77 -12.61 15.03
CA ASN A 35 -12.35 -11.79 16.15
C ASN A 35 -11.02 -11.05 15.89
N GLU A 36 -10.61 -10.20 16.84
CA GLU A 36 -9.37 -9.41 16.77
C GLU A 36 -8.11 -10.28 16.76
N GLU A 37 -8.11 -11.41 17.44
CA GLU A 37 -6.95 -12.31 17.52
C GLU A 37 -6.70 -12.98 16.16
N ASP A 38 -7.75 -13.39 15.46
CA ASP A 38 -7.65 -13.92 14.10
C ASP A 38 -7.10 -12.87 13.12
N LEU A 39 -7.55 -11.62 13.23
CA LEU A 39 -7.01 -10.51 12.45
C LEU A 39 -5.51 -10.29 12.74
N LYS A 40 -5.11 -10.28 14.02
CA LYS A 40 -3.70 -10.10 14.42
C LYS A 40 -2.82 -11.21 13.89
N ASN A 41 -3.24 -12.46 14.04
CA ASN A 41 -2.48 -13.62 13.57
C ASN A 41 -2.38 -13.64 12.04
N TRP A 42 -3.46 -13.31 11.33
CA TRP A 42 -3.42 -13.17 9.88
C TRP A 42 -2.48 -12.04 9.44
N LEU A 43 -2.54 -10.87 10.07
CA LEU A 43 -1.68 -9.73 9.74
C LEU A 43 -0.21 -10.04 10.00
N LYS A 44 0.09 -10.70 11.12
CA LYS A 44 1.43 -11.17 11.44
C LYS A 44 1.95 -12.12 10.36
N ASN A 45 1.17 -13.14 10.01
CA ASN A 45 1.54 -14.06 8.93
C ASN A 45 1.73 -13.34 7.59
N PHE A 46 0.87 -12.37 7.26
CA PHE A 46 1.02 -11.57 6.05
C PHE A 46 2.38 -10.87 6.01
N LEU A 47 2.79 -10.22 7.10
CA LEU A 47 4.05 -9.49 7.20
C LEU A 47 5.27 -10.43 7.20
N ASP A 48 5.21 -11.50 8.00
CA ASP A 48 6.31 -12.46 8.17
C ASP A 48 6.59 -13.28 6.91
N THR A 49 5.58 -13.47 6.05
CA THR A 49 5.71 -14.21 4.78
C THR A 49 6.20 -13.35 3.61
N ARG A 50 6.31 -12.02 3.76
CA ARG A 50 6.81 -11.17 2.67
C ARG A 50 8.33 -11.37 2.49
N PRO A 51 8.80 -11.59 1.25
CA PRO A 51 10.23 -11.70 1.00
C PRO A 51 10.93 -10.37 1.29
N SER A 52 12.23 -10.40 1.58
CA SER A 52 13.03 -9.17 1.80
C SER A 52 12.91 -8.18 0.64
N ASP A 53 12.83 -8.69 -0.59
CA ASP A 53 12.72 -7.88 -1.79
C ASP A 53 11.40 -7.11 -1.87
N PHE A 54 10.32 -7.59 -1.24
CA PHE A 54 9.08 -6.82 -1.15
C PHE A 54 9.33 -5.50 -0.41
N TRP A 55 9.96 -5.58 0.75
CA TRP A 55 10.27 -4.39 1.55
C TRP A 55 11.26 -3.46 0.85
N ARG A 56 12.29 -4.05 0.22
CA ARG A 56 13.26 -3.30 -0.56
C ARG A 56 12.60 -2.55 -1.71
N ASN A 57 11.79 -3.24 -2.52
CA ASN A 57 11.10 -2.62 -3.66
C ASN A 57 10.17 -1.49 -3.20
N GLY A 58 9.49 -1.64 -2.07
CA GLY A 58 8.67 -0.57 -1.50
C GLY A 58 9.46 0.67 -1.12
N ILE A 59 10.69 0.51 -0.63
CA ILE A 59 11.61 1.62 -0.31
C ILE A 59 12.20 2.22 -1.59
N ASP A 60 12.65 1.39 -2.53
CA ASP A 60 13.25 1.86 -3.78
C ASP A 60 12.22 2.68 -4.61
N THR A 61 10.96 2.23 -4.67
CA THR A 61 9.85 2.97 -5.29
C THR A 61 9.60 4.33 -4.60
N LEU A 62 9.97 4.49 -3.32
CA LEU A 62 9.87 5.79 -2.65
C LEU A 62 10.76 6.82 -3.30
N VAL A 63 12.00 6.41 -3.52
CA VAL A 63 13.06 7.31 -4.00
C VAL A 63 12.67 7.80 -5.38
N GLU A 64 12.21 6.89 -6.24
CA GLU A 64 11.67 7.21 -7.57
C GLU A 64 10.50 8.20 -7.48
N ARG A 65 9.52 7.95 -6.60
CA ARG A 65 8.37 8.86 -6.44
C ARG A 65 8.77 10.24 -5.92
N TRP A 66 9.75 10.32 -5.03
CA TRP A 66 10.23 11.61 -4.53
C TRP A 66 10.88 12.42 -5.63
N GLU A 67 11.65 11.77 -6.50
CA GLU A 67 12.22 12.41 -7.70
C GLU A 67 11.10 12.92 -8.62
N ASP A 68 10.07 12.12 -8.86
CA ASP A 68 8.93 12.52 -9.70
C ASP A 68 8.13 13.69 -9.11
N VAL A 69 7.90 13.73 -7.78
CA VAL A 69 7.25 14.87 -7.12
C VAL A 69 8.09 16.14 -7.26
N VAL A 70 9.42 16.03 -7.11
CA VAL A 70 10.31 17.20 -7.29
C VAL A 70 10.28 17.69 -8.74
N ASN A 71 10.36 16.77 -9.71
CA ASN A 71 10.33 17.09 -11.13
C ASN A 71 8.99 17.68 -11.60
N SER A 72 7.90 17.32 -10.93
CA SER A 72 6.55 17.82 -11.21
C SER A 72 6.18 19.06 -10.39
N ASN A 73 7.14 19.71 -9.72
CA ASN A 73 6.92 20.86 -8.85
C ASN A 73 5.85 20.61 -7.75
N GLY A 74 5.77 19.39 -7.24
CA GLY A 74 4.84 19.04 -6.17
C GLY A 74 3.45 18.65 -6.65
N GLU A 75 3.24 18.41 -7.94
CA GLU A 75 1.98 17.84 -8.41
C GLU A 75 1.76 16.42 -7.87
N TYR A 76 0.49 16.03 -7.82
CA TYR A 76 0.09 14.71 -7.37
C TYR A 76 0.45 13.66 -8.42
N LEU A 77 1.15 12.61 -8.01
CA LEU A 77 1.45 11.48 -8.87
C LEU A 77 0.22 10.57 -8.96
N ILE A 78 -0.29 10.41 -10.18
CA ILE A 78 -1.40 9.48 -10.48
C ILE A 78 -0.79 8.21 -11.08
N ASP A 79 -1.05 7.08 -10.43
CA ASP A 79 -0.77 5.73 -10.96
C ASP A 79 -1.91 5.16 -11.82
#